data_AF-A0A8G0ZRX7-F1
#
_entry.id   AF-A0A8G0ZRX7-F1
#
_cell.length_a   1.000
_cell.length_b   1.000
_cell.length_c   1.000
_cell.angle_alpha   90.00
_cell.angle_beta   90.00
_cell.angle_gamma   90.00
#
_symmetry.space_group_name_H-M   'P 1'
#
loop_
_entity.id
_entity.type
_entity.pdbx_description
1 polymer ?
#
loop_
_entity_poly.entity_id
_entity_poly.type
_entity_poly.pdbx_seq_one_letter_code
_entity_poly.pdbx_strand_id
1 'polypeptide(L)'
;MIGGAGDDIYGVTSAADMVFETKSIASALDAGGQDEVQSSVSFSLDAHAGVRFVERLTLTGTGNTGATGNALANVLTGNAGSNTLVGGAGADTMIGGAGDDIYGVTSSADQVHETTTITSALDAGGRDEVQSSVAFNLDAYLGVRFVENLVLTGTGNIAGIGNALANRITGNAANNVINGGLGADTLTGGFGNDAFVFSAALGGGNIDRITDFSAVDDTIRLDDLVFSGMATGALAASGFVSNLTGNATDVLHRVIYETDTGRLFFDADGNGSGARVQFATLSAGLTLTAADFFVV
;
A
#
# COMPACT_ATOMS: atom_id res chain seq x y z
N MET A 1 -4.20 36.16 -5.59
CA MET A 1 -4.68 36.60 -4.26
C MET A 1 -3.46 36.70 -3.34
N ILE A 2 -3.40 37.70 -2.47
CA ILE A 2 -2.33 37.88 -1.47
C ILE A 2 -3.02 37.97 -0.12
N GLY A 3 -2.69 37.08 0.82
CA GLY A 3 -3.27 37.03 2.18
C GLY A 3 -2.47 37.87 3.16
N GLY A 4 -1.19 37.53 3.34
CA GLY A 4 -0.30 38.32 4.18
C GLY A 4 -0.23 37.72 5.57
N ALA A 5 -0.20 38.54 6.62
CA ALA A 5 -0.02 37.97 7.96
C ALA A 5 -1.34 37.45 8.54
N GLY A 6 -1.31 36.30 9.20
CA GLY A 6 -2.47 35.68 9.84
C GLY A 6 -2.94 34.45 9.08
N ASP A 7 -4.05 33.85 9.52
CA ASP A 7 -4.63 32.68 8.85
C ASP A 7 -5.58 33.15 7.74
N ASP A 8 -5.26 32.85 6.49
CA ASP A 8 -5.98 33.26 5.30
C ASP A 8 -6.67 32.08 4.59
N ILE A 9 -7.77 32.39 3.87
CA ILE A 9 -8.51 31.43 3.04
C ILE A 9 -8.63 31.97 1.61
N TYR A 10 -8.19 31.17 0.65
CA TYR A 10 -8.16 31.49 -0.77
C TYR A 10 -9.14 30.64 -1.56
N GLY A 11 -10.11 31.27 -2.23
CA GLY A 11 -11.02 30.58 -3.16
C GLY A 11 -10.43 30.48 -4.56
N VAL A 12 -10.13 29.27 -5.03
CA VAL A 12 -9.63 28.99 -6.38
C VAL A 12 -10.73 28.36 -7.22
N THR A 13 -11.01 28.96 -8.37
CA THR A 13 -12.06 28.49 -9.31
C THR A 13 -11.53 28.23 -10.72
N SER A 14 -10.29 28.61 -10.98
CA SER A 14 -9.59 28.41 -12.24
C SER A 14 -8.16 27.96 -11.96
N ALA A 15 -7.64 27.06 -12.79
CA ALA A 15 -6.24 26.63 -12.70
C ALA A 15 -5.25 27.78 -13.02
N ALA A 16 -5.74 28.90 -13.56
CA ALA A 16 -4.96 30.12 -13.77
C ALA A 16 -4.90 31.03 -12.53
N ASP A 17 -5.68 30.76 -11.49
CA ASP A 17 -5.64 31.55 -10.26
C ASP A 17 -4.30 31.35 -9.56
N MET A 18 -3.73 32.44 -9.06
CA MET A 18 -2.47 32.43 -8.33
C MET A 18 -2.70 32.84 -6.88
N VAL A 19 -2.08 32.11 -5.95
CA VAL A 19 -2.11 32.37 -4.51
C VAL A 19 -0.71 32.79 -4.06
N PHE A 20 -0.65 33.78 -3.17
CA PHE A 20 0.61 34.33 -2.66
C PHE A 20 0.49 34.52 -1.15
N GLU A 21 1.16 33.65 -0.40
CA GLU A 21 1.21 33.73 1.06
C GLU A 21 2.44 34.50 1.53
N THR A 22 2.56 35.71 1.00
CA THR A 22 3.70 36.57 1.24
C THR A 22 3.22 38.00 1.36
N LYS A 23 4.01 38.87 1.99
CA LYS A 23 3.64 40.30 2.18
C LYS A 23 3.35 41.05 0.87
N SER A 24 3.85 40.55 -0.27
CA SER A 24 3.59 41.08 -1.61
C SER A 24 4.02 40.05 -2.64
N ILE A 25 3.55 40.17 -3.89
CA ILE A 25 3.94 39.28 -5.00
C ILE A 25 5.47 39.15 -5.24
N ALA A 26 6.27 40.10 -4.79
CA ALA A 26 7.73 40.09 -4.92
C ALA A 26 8.46 39.61 -3.63
N SER A 27 7.72 39.35 -2.55
CA SER A 27 8.28 38.87 -1.29
C SER A 27 8.57 37.38 -1.38
N ALA A 28 9.72 36.96 -0.86
CA ALA A 28 10.08 35.56 -0.67
C ALA A 28 9.96 35.12 0.80
N LEU A 29 9.46 36.01 1.65
CA LEU A 29 9.25 35.74 3.07
C LEU A 29 7.82 35.28 3.29
N ASP A 30 7.72 34.16 4.03
CA ASP A 30 6.52 33.72 4.72
C ASP A 30 5.96 34.88 5.57
N ALA A 31 4.67 35.16 5.40
CA ALA A 31 3.97 36.17 6.16
C ALA A 31 3.41 35.64 7.50
N GLY A 32 3.43 34.30 7.67
CA GLY A 32 3.07 33.54 8.87
C GLY A 32 1.57 33.37 9.03
N GLY A 33 1.14 32.17 9.44
CA GLY A 33 -0.26 31.79 9.52
C GLY A 33 -0.41 30.28 9.41
N GLN A 34 -1.65 29.80 9.38
CA GLN A 34 -1.99 28.50 8.80
C GLN A 34 -3.02 28.69 7.69
N ASP A 35 -2.54 28.65 6.46
CA ASP A 35 -3.26 29.16 5.31
C ASP A 35 -3.91 28.05 4.50
N GLU A 36 -5.07 28.35 3.90
CA GLU A 36 -5.89 27.36 3.20
C GLU A 36 -6.29 27.81 1.81
N VAL A 37 -6.04 26.94 0.84
CA VAL A 37 -6.67 27.03 -0.49
C VAL A 37 -7.90 26.14 -0.52
N GLN A 38 -9.04 26.72 -0.89
CA GLN A 38 -10.26 26.00 -1.22
C GLN A 38 -10.45 26.04 -2.74
N SER A 39 -10.29 24.90 -3.41
CA SER A 39 -10.25 24.84 -4.87
C SER A 39 -11.40 24.03 -5.44
N SER A 40 -12.11 24.56 -6.46
CA SER A 40 -13.11 23.78 -7.22
C SER A 40 -12.53 23.11 -8.47
N VAL A 41 -11.21 23.19 -8.66
CA VAL A 41 -10.44 22.63 -9.78
C VAL A 41 -9.18 21.96 -9.23
N SER A 42 -8.49 21.14 -10.04
CA SER A 42 -7.18 20.61 -9.63
C SER A 42 -6.18 21.74 -9.36
N PHE A 43 -5.45 21.65 -8.25
CA PHE A 43 -4.53 22.71 -7.82
C PHE A 43 -3.27 22.13 -7.16
N SER A 44 -2.16 22.84 -7.31
CA SER A 44 -0.85 22.45 -6.75
C SER A 44 -0.24 23.61 -5.99
N LEU A 45 0.12 23.35 -4.72
CA LEU A 45 0.81 24.30 -3.85
C LEU A 45 2.30 24.46 -4.21
N ASP A 46 2.84 23.61 -5.09
CA ASP A 46 4.23 23.68 -5.57
C ASP A 46 4.37 24.27 -6.98
N ALA A 47 3.26 24.44 -7.71
CA ALA A 47 3.31 24.85 -9.13
C ALA A 47 3.92 26.25 -9.35
N HIS A 48 3.90 27.14 -8.35
CA HIS A 48 4.37 28.51 -8.51
C HIS A 48 5.10 29.01 -7.26
N ALA A 49 6.09 29.90 -7.46
CA ALA A 49 6.93 30.42 -6.39
C ALA A 49 6.17 31.20 -5.27
N GLY A 50 4.92 31.58 -5.52
CA GLY A 50 4.06 32.30 -4.57
C GLY A 50 3.29 31.44 -3.57
N VAL A 51 3.03 30.16 -3.89
CA VAL A 51 2.16 29.28 -3.09
C VAL A 51 2.96 28.45 -2.05
N ARG A 52 4.24 28.79 -1.87
CA ARG A 52 5.23 28.01 -1.11
C ARG A 52 5.01 27.95 0.40
N PHE A 53 4.08 28.74 0.93
CA PHE A 53 3.83 28.88 2.36
C PHE A 53 2.38 28.54 2.72
N VAL A 54 1.65 27.84 1.85
CA VAL A 54 0.30 27.36 2.17
C VAL A 54 0.41 25.95 2.74
N GLU A 55 -0.25 25.71 3.88
CA GLU A 55 -0.27 24.41 4.57
C GLU A 55 -1.47 23.55 4.18
N ARG A 56 -2.64 24.15 3.87
CA ARG A 56 -3.88 23.39 3.60
C ARG A 56 -4.39 23.58 2.18
N LEU A 57 -4.85 22.49 1.58
CA LEU A 57 -5.58 22.50 0.32
C LEU A 57 -6.80 21.60 0.42
N THR A 58 -7.98 22.21 0.32
CA THR A 58 -9.29 21.54 0.36
C THR A 58 -9.92 21.59 -1.03
N LEU A 59 -10.19 20.44 -1.63
CA LEU A 59 -10.97 20.33 -2.86
C LEU A 59 -12.45 20.49 -2.54
N THR A 60 -13.14 21.28 -3.36
CA THR A 60 -14.57 21.58 -3.23
C THR A 60 -15.33 21.09 -4.45
N GLY A 61 -16.66 21.10 -4.37
CA GLY A 61 -17.51 20.54 -5.42
C GLY A 61 -17.53 19.01 -5.40
N THR A 62 -17.84 18.40 -6.54
CA THR A 62 -18.03 16.94 -6.68
C THR A 62 -17.33 16.39 -7.92
N GLY A 63 -16.40 17.17 -8.49
CA GLY A 63 -15.67 16.78 -9.68
C GLY A 63 -14.43 15.96 -9.32
N ASN A 64 -13.95 15.16 -10.27
CA ASN A 64 -12.71 14.42 -10.12
C ASN A 64 -11.53 15.39 -10.28
N THR A 65 -10.91 15.76 -9.17
CA THR A 65 -9.90 16.83 -9.09
C THR A 65 -8.67 16.37 -8.31
N GLY A 66 -7.52 16.99 -8.58
CA GLY A 66 -6.26 16.66 -7.91
C GLY A 66 -5.77 17.77 -6.98
N ALA A 67 -5.15 17.38 -5.87
CA ALA A 67 -4.43 18.26 -4.96
C ALA A 67 -2.97 17.83 -4.91
N THR A 68 -2.05 18.76 -5.10
CA THR A 68 -0.62 18.51 -4.87
C THR A 68 -0.11 19.47 -3.82
N GLY A 69 0.51 18.96 -2.76
CA GLY A 69 1.17 19.76 -1.75
C GLY A 69 2.50 20.35 -2.25
N ASN A 70 3.33 20.79 -1.32
CA ASN A 70 4.64 21.41 -1.57
C ASN A 70 5.72 20.72 -0.73
N ALA A 71 6.65 21.47 -0.15
CA ALA A 71 7.73 20.92 0.67
C ALA A 71 7.47 21.02 2.18
N LEU A 72 6.34 21.60 2.57
CA LEU A 72 5.89 21.75 3.95
C LEU A 72 5.14 20.50 4.41
N ALA A 73 4.74 20.46 5.68
CA ALA A 73 3.77 19.47 6.15
C ALA A 73 2.36 19.94 5.74
N ASN A 74 1.82 19.40 4.66
CA ASN A 74 0.52 19.79 4.13
C ASN A 74 -0.63 18.94 4.66
N VAL A 75 -1.82 19.54 4.74
CA VAL A 75 -3.09 18.81 4.87
C VAL A 75 -3.86 18.97 3.56
N LEU A 76 -3.99 17.87 2.82
CA LEU A 76 -4.74 17.79 1.57
C LEU A 76 -6.07 17.08 1.85
N THR A 77 -7.18 17.75 1.59
CA THR A 77 -8.53 17.18 1.76
C THR A 77 -9.24 17.13 0.42
N GLY A 78 -9.67 15.93 0.01
CA GLY A 78 -10.46 15.70 -1.18
C GLY A 78 -11.94 16.03 -1.00
N ASN A 79 -12.70 15.74 -2.05
CA ASN A 79 -14.14 15.91 -2.14
C ASN A 79 -14.81 14.54 -2.30
N ALA A 80 -16.04 14.49 -2.84
CA ALA A 80 -16.78 13.23 -3.00
C ALA A 80 -16.60 12.56 -4.38
N GLY A 81 -15.72 13.10 -5.23
CA GLY A 81 -15.35 12.51 -6.51
C GLY A 81 -13.95 11.89 -6.43
N SER A 82 -13.60 11.09 -7.43
CA SER A 82 -12.27 10.46 -7.52
C SER A 82 -11.16 11.51 -7.58
N ASN A 83 -10.35 11.59 -6.54
CA ASN A 83 -9.30 12.57 -6.38
C ASN A 83 -7.91 11.96 -6.50
N THR A 84 -6.94 12.80 -6.87
CA THR A 84 -5.51 12.45 -6.80
C THR A 84 -4.85 13.40 -5.81
N LEU A 85 -4.47 12.89 -4.65
CA LEU A 85 -3.83 13.65 -3.58
C LEU A 85 -2.34 13.27 -3.55
N VAL A 86 -1.45 14.22 -3.82
CA VAL A 86 0.01 13.99 -3.79
C VAL A 86 0.61 14.91 -2.74
N GLY A 87 1.13 14.33 -1.64
CA GLY A 87 1.66 15.10 -0.51
C GLY A 87 2.76 16.08 -0.94
N GLY A 88 3.67 15.61 -1.80
CA GLY A 88 4.90 16.33 -2.09
C GLY A 88 5.98 15.88 -1.11
N ALA A 89 6.88 16.77 -0.73
CA ALA A 89 7.87 16.49 0.31
C ALA A 89 7.35 17.02 1.64
N GLY A 90 7.72 16.38 2.75
CA GLY A 90 7.25 16.82 4.06
C GLY A 90 6.69 15.66 4.86
N ALA A 91 5.84 15.98 5.82
CA ALA A 91 5.04 15.02 6.56
C ALA A 91 3.57 15.38 6.32
N ASP A 92 3.02 14.84 5.24
CA ASP A 92 1.73 15.27 4.73
C ASP A 92 0.58 14.43 5.30
N THR A 93 -0.62 15.00 5.36
CA THR A 93 -1.86 14.27 5.65
C THR A 93 -2.79 14.41 4.46
N MET A 94 -3.17 13.29 3.86
CA MET A 94 -4.05 13.22 2.70
C MET A 94 -5.35 12.52 3.09
N ILE A 95 -6.47 13.23 3.00
CA ILE A 95 -7.81 12.75 3.35
C ILE A 95 -8.63 12.69 2.06
N GLY A 96 -8.96 11.50 1.55
CA GLY A 96 -9.63 11.33 0.25
C GLY A 96 -11.08 11.79 0.26
N GLY A 97 -11.89 11.14 1.08
CA GLY A 97 -13.33 11.35 1.07
C GLY A 97 -14.00 10.19 0.34
N ALA A 98 -15.09 10.45 -0.36
CA ALA A 98 -15.77 9.38 -1.09
C ALA A 98 -15.29 9.32 -2.54
N GLY A 99 -15.43 8.16 -3.18
CA GLY A 99 -15.02 7.97 -4.57
C GLY A 99 -13.72 7.18 -4.65
N ASP A 100 -13.26 6.89 -5.87
CA ASP A 100 -12.03 6.11 -6.06
C ASP A 100 -10.82 7.07 -6.06
N ASP A 101 -10.08 7.12 -4.96
CA ASP A 101 -9.00 8.07 -4.70
C ASP A 101 -7.60 7.47 -4.93
N ILE A 102 -6.65 8.32 -5.32
CA ILE A 102 -5.22 7.98 -5.47
C ILE A 102 -4.37 8.86 -4.55
N TYR A 103 -3.56 8.22 -3.72
CA TYR A 103 -2.67 8.87 -2.75
C TYR A 103 -1.20 8.70 -3.16
N GLY A 104 -0.53 9.80 -3.48
CA GLY A 104 0.91 9.83 -3.75
C GLY A 104 1.71 10.07 -2.47
N VAL A 105 2.30 9.00 -1.93
CA VAL A 105 3.12 9.02 -0.71
C VAL A 105 4.60 9.07 -1.10
N THR A 106 5.34 10.05 -0.58
CA THR A 106 6.78 10.19 -0.86
C THR A 106 7.67 10.16 0.38
N SER A 107 7.07 10.26 1.56
CA SER A 107 7.75 10.27 2.84
C SER A 107 7.13 9.23 3.76
N SER A 108 7.96 8.59 4.61
CA SER A 108 7.45 7.68 5.64
C SER A 108 6.68 8.39 6.75
N ALA A 109 6.69 9.72 6.75
CA ALA A 109 5.91 10.54 7.67
C ALA A 109 4.53 10.91 7.11
N ASP A 110 4.24 10.59 5.84
CA ASP A 110 2.94 10.89 5.23
C ASP A 110 1.84 9.99 5.82
N GLN A 111 0.65 10.55 5.92
CA GLN A 111 -0.55 9.88 6.39
C GLN A 111 -1.64 9.94 5.31
N VAL A 112 -2.32 8.81 5.12
CA VAL A 112 -3.42 8.57 4.19
C VAL A 112 -4.65 8.22 5.00
N HIS A 113 -5.74 8.91 4.74
CA HIS A 113 -7.01 8.76 5.43
C HIS A 113 -8.11 8.54 4.38
N GLU A 114 -8.50 7.29 4.21
CA GLU A 114 -9.64 6.90 3.37
C GLU A 114 -10.93 7.00 4.17
N THR A 115 -11.20 8.23 4.58
CA THR A 115 -12.27 8.61 5.48
C THR A 115 -12.66 10.07 5.22
N THR A 116 -13.76 10.54 5.79
CA THR A 116 -14.18 11.95 5.60
C THR A 116 -13.41 12.97 6.45
N THR A 117 -12.67 12.55 7.49
CA THR A 117 -11.87 13.43 8.37
C THR A 117 -10.77 12.63 9.05
N ILE A 118 -9.70 13.28 9.53
CA ILE A 118 -8.58 12.60 10.23
C ILE A 118 -9.02 11.78 11.47
N THR A 119 -10.14 12.13 12.08
CA THR A 119 -10.69 11.47 13.28
C THR A 119 -11.80 10.45 12.99
N SER A 120 -12.24 10.34 11.73
CA SER A 120 -13.27 9.36 11.37
C SER A 120 -12.71 7.94 11.46
N ALA A 121 -13.55 7.01 11.90
CA ALA A 121 -13.28 5.57 11.88
C ALA A 121 -14.22 4.84 10.89
N LEU A 122 -14.89 5.61 10.02
CA LEU A 122 -15.79 5.09 9.02
C LEU A 122 -15.12 5.21 7.65
N ASP A 123 -15.18 4.08 6.94
CA ASP A 123 -14.94 3.98 5.52
C ASP A 123 -15.78 5.01 4.75
N ALA A 124 -15.14 5.81 3.92
CA ALA A 124 -15.83 6.77 3.07
C ALA A 124 -16.30 6.15 1.73
N GLY A 125 -15.82 4.93 1.44
CA GLY A 125 -16.22 4.09 0.32
C GLY A 125 -15.57 4.49 -1.00
N GLY A 126 -15.18 3.49 -1.77
CA GLY A 126 -14.41 3.70 -2.99
C GLY A 126 -13.69 2.41 -3.39
N ARG A 127 -12.79 2.52 -4.35
CA ARG A 127 -11.68 1.60 -4.53
C ARG A 127 -10.41 2.41 -4.64
N ASP A 128 -9.63 2.41 -3.58
CA ASP A 128 -8.61 3.44 -3.37
C ASP A 128 -7.22 2.85 -3.54
N GLU A 129 -6.28 3.70 -3.94
CA GLU A 129 -4.91 3.30 -4.27
C GLU A 129 -3.89 4.21 -3.61
N VAL A 130 -2.98 3.61 -2.83
CA VAL A 130 -1.74 4.27 -2.41
C VAL A 130 -0.64 3.96 -3.43
N GLN A 131 -0.03 5.00 -3.97
CA GLN A 131 1.19 4.95 -4.76
C GLN A 131 2.34 5.46 -3.90
N SER A 132 3.19 4.57 -3.40
CA SER A 132 4.23 4.92 -2.42
C SER A 132 5.64 4.75 -2.96
N SER A 133 6.46 5.79 -2.85
CA SER A 133 7.89 5.69 -3.19
C SER A 133 8.76 5.15 -2.04
N VAL A 134 8.15 4.93 -0.87
CA VAL A 134 8.77 4.42 0.36
C VAL A 134 8.05 3.14 0.81
N ALA A 135 8.53 2.51 1.90
CA ALA A 135 7.81 1.41 2.50
C ALA A 135 6.46 1.90 3.07
N PHE A 136 5.39 1.13 2.87
CA PHE A 136 4.05 1.54 3.29
C PHE A 136 3.25 0.37 3.89
N ASN A 137 2.44 0.68 4.90
CA ASN A 137 1.61 -0.28 5.62
C ASN A 137 0.17 0.23 5.70
N LEU A 138 -0.73 -0.46 5.01
CA LEU A 138 -2.16 -0.14 4.94
C LEU A 138 -2.91 -0.44 6.25
N ASP A 139 -2.27 -1.03 7.26
CA ASP A 139 -2.85 -1.27 8.59
C ASP A 139 -2.23 -0.42 9.71
N ALA A 140 -1.31 0.50 9.37
CA ALA A 140 -0.50 1.24 10.35
C ALA A 140 -1.33 2.05 11.38
N TYR A 141 -2.50 2.56 10.98
CA TYR A 141 -3.43 3.31 11.83
C TYR A 141 -4.85 3.28 11.23
N LEU A 142 -5.85 3.73 11.98
CA LEU A 142 -7.26 3.53 11.64
C LEU A 142 -7.68 4.15 10.29
N GLY A 143 -7.14 5.31 9.92
CA GLY A 143 -7.55 6.05 8.73
C GLY A 143 -7.17 5.39 7.40
N VAL A 144 -6.07 4.62 7.35
CA VAL A 144 -5.56 4.03 6.10
C VAL A 144 -6.14 2.64 5.80
N ARG A 145 -6.82 2.03 6.77
CA ARG A 145 -7.28 0.62 6.73
C ARG A 145 -8.37 0.33 5.70
N PHE A 146 -8.93 1.35 5.08
CA PHE A 146 -10.00 1.21 4.09
C PHE A 146 -9.46 1.14 2.65
N VAL A 147 -8.18 1.45 2.44
CA VAL A 147 -7.54 1.39 1.12
C VAL A 147 -7.36 -0.07 0.66
N GLU A 148 -7.73 -0.37 -0.59
CA GLU A 148 -7.58 -1.72 -1.17
C GLU A 148 -6.31 -1.92 -1.99
N ASN A 149 -5.76 -0.89 -2.64
CA ASN A 149 -4.62 -1.06 -3.55
C ASN A 149 -3.36 -0.37 -3.02
N LEU A 150 -2.21 -1.04 -3.16
CA LEU A 150 -0.89 -0.48 -2.91
C LEU A 150 0.03 -0.74 -4.10
N VAL A 151 0.63 0.32 -4.63
CA VAL A 151 1.63 0.26 -5.70
C VAL A 151 2.91 0.90 -5.19
N LEU A 152 4.00 0.14 -5.18
CA LEU A 152 5.33 0.62 -4.82
C LEU A 152 5.97 1.26 -6.05
N THR A 153 6.24 2.56 -6.00
CA THR A 153 6.76 3.35 -7.13
C THR A 153 8.21 3.77 -6.95
N GLY A 154 8.78 3.52 -5.76
CA GLY A 154 10.18 3.82 -5.44
C GLY A 154 11.14 2.96 -6.27
N THR A 155 12.43 3.25 -6.17
CA THR A 155 13.48 2.48 -6.87
C THR A 155 14.32 1.60 -5.95
N GLY A 156 14.10 1.69 -4.64
CA GLY A 156 14.79 0.91 -3.62
C GLY A 156 14.03 -0.36 -3.23
N ASN A 157 14.69 -1.17 -2.41
CA ASN A 157 14.10 -2.35 -1.76
C ASN A 157 13.13 -1.88 -0.68
N ILE A 158 11.84 -1.81 -1.01
CA ILE A 158 10.80 -1.29 -0.12
C ILE A 158 9.75 -2.35 0.17
N ALA A 159 9.13 -2.23 1.35
CA ALA A 159 8.11 -3.14 1.82
C ALA A 159 6.70 -2.60 1.56
N GLY A 160 5.79 -3.47 1.14
CA GLY A 160 4.36 -3.20 1.06
C GLY A 160 3.60 -4.15 1.97
N ILE A 161 2.87 -3.61 2.93
CA ILE A 161 2.04 -4.38 3.87
C ILE A 161 0.58 -3.99 3.66
N GLY A 162 -0.28 -4.98 3.42
CA GLY A 162 -1.72 -4.81 3.31
C GLY A 162 -2.41 -4.67 4.67
N ASN A 163 -3.72 -4.89 4.69
CA ASN A 163 -4.59 -4.77 5.85
C ASN A 163 -5.46 -6.03 5.99
N ALA A 164 -6.73 -5.87 6.38
CA ALA A 164 -7.67 -6.98 6.55
C ALA A 164 -8.65 -7.15 5.38
N LEU A 165 -8.54 -6.29 4.37
CA LEU A 165 -9.33 -6.33 3.14
C LEU A 165 -8.66 -7.27 2.12
N ALA A 166 -9.34 -7.54 1.01
CA ALA A 166 -8.71 -8.17 -0.14
C ALA A 166 -7.86 -7.13 -0.89
N ASN A 167 -6.56 -7.05 -0.58
CA ASN A 167 -5.67 -6.06 -1.14
C ASN A 167 -5.10 -6.48 -2.50
N ARG A 168 -4.81 -5.49 -3.34
CA ARG A 168 -3.94 -5.66 -4.51
C ARG A 168 -2.63 -4.92 -4.27
N ILE A 169 -1.54 -5.66 -4.11
CA ILE A 169 -0.22 -5.10 -3.82
C ILE A 169 0.71 -5.38 -5.00
N THR A 170 1.28 -4.33 -5.57
CA THR A 170 2.25 -4.39 -6.66
C THR A 170 3.58 -3.78 -6.22
N GLY A 171 4.65 -4.57 -6.27
CA GLY A 171 6.02 -4.13 -6.02
C GLY A 171 6.59 -3.28 -7.16
N ASN A 172 7.84 -2.86 -6.98
CA ASN A 172 8.63 -2.14 -7.97
C ASN A 172 9.59 -3.10 -8.70
N ALA A 173 10.64 -2.57 -9.32
CA ALA A 173 11.63 -3.38 -10.03
C ALA A 173 12.84 -3.80 -9.16
N ALA A 174 12.78 -3.51 -7.86
CA ALA A 174 13.82 -3.84 -6.88
C ALA A 174 13.32 -4.95 -5.95
N ASN A 175 14.15 -5.39 -5.01
CA ASN A 175 13.79 -6.51 -4.14
C ASN A 175 12.78 -6.06 -3.08
N ASN A 176 11.50 -6.37 -3.27
CA ASN A 176 10.42 -5.97 -2.37
C ASN A 176 10.16 -7.02 -1.28
N VAL A 177 9.57 -6.55 -0.18
CA VAL A 177 8.97 -7.41 0.85
C VAL A 177 7.48 -7.14 0.85
N ILE A 178 6.69 -8.12 0.43
CA ILE A 178 5.24 -7.98 0.27
C ILE A 178 4.53 -8.88 1.27
N ASN A 179 3.67 -8.30 2.09
CA ASN A 179 2.81 -9.02 3.02
C ASN A 179 1.36 -8.61 2.75
N GLY A 180 0.51 -9.54 2.32
CA GLY A 180 -0.91 -9.27 2.08
C GLY A 180 -1.68 -8.93 3.35
N GLY A 181 -1.35 -9.62 4.45
CA GLY A 181 -2.07 -9.50 5.71
C GLY A 181 -3.19 -10.52 5.81
N LEU A 182 -4.36 -10.06 6.24
CA LEU A 182 -5.59 -10.87 6.25
C LEU A 182 -6.41 -10.52 5.01
N GLY A 183 -7.07 -11.50 4.41
CA GLY A 183 -7.91 -11.28 3.24
C GLY A 183 -7.46 -12.17 2.08
N ALA A 184 -8.18 -12.14 0.97
CA ALA A 184 -7.77 -12.88 -0.22
C ALA A 184 -7.00 -11.93 -1.13
N ASP A 185 -5.68 -11.84 -0.94
CA ASP A 185 -4.87 -10.80 -1.57
C ASP A 185 -4.38 -11.19 -2.96
N THR A 186 -4.12 -10.18 -3.81
CA THR A 186 -3.41 -10.34 -5.08
C THR A 186 -2.08 -9.63 -4.99
N LEU A 187 -0.99 -10.40 -5.02
CA LEU A 187 0.37 -9.93 -4.79
C LEU A 187 1.18 -10.06 -6.08
N THR A 188 1.83 -8.97 -6.49
CA THR A 188 2.73 -8.91 -7.66
C THR A 188 4.08 -8.39 -7.17
N GLY A 189 5.16 -9.16 -7.36
CA GLY A 189 6.51 -8.78 -6.95
C GLY A 189 7.11 -7.72 -7.87
N GLY A 190 7.03 -7.97 -9.18
CA GLY A 190 7.69 -7.18 -10.21
C GLY A 190 8.98 -7.84 -10.67
N PHE A 191 10.04 -7.05 -10.78
CA PHE A 191 11.38 -7.57 -11.05
C PHE A 191 12.19 -7.57 -9.76
N GLY A 192 13.27 -8.35 -9.74
CA GLY A 192 14.14 -8.43 -8.57
C GLY A 192 13.87 -9.73 -7.81
N ASN A 193 14.46 -9.82 -6.63
CA ASN A 193 14.34 -10.98 -5.76
C ASN A 193 13.34 -10.64 -4.65
N ASP A 194 12.07 -10.94 -4.88
CA ASP A 194 11.00 -10.52 -4.00
C ASP A 194 10.74 -11.52 -2.88
N ALA A 195 10.25 -11.01 -1.75
CA ALA A 195 9.85 -11.83 -0.61
C ALA A 195 8.36 -11.68 -0.32
N PHE A 196 7.60 -12.74 -0.55
CA PHE A 196 6.17 -12.81 -0.21
C PHE A 196 6.02 -13.41 1.19
N VAL A 197 5.57 -12.61 2.15
CA VAL A 197 5.49 -12.96 3.57
C VAL A 197 4.08 -13.39 3.93
N PHE A 198 3.97 -14.57 4.55
CA PHE A 198 2.74 -15.10 5.13
C PHE A 198 2.90 -15.15 6.65
N SER A 199 2.24 -14.21 7.34
CA SER A 199 2.28 -14.09 8.80
C SER A 199 0.90 -13.94 9.45
N ALA A 200 -0.17 -14.07 8.67
CA ALA A 200 -1.55 -13.98 9.15
C ALA A 200 -2.19 -15.36 9.30
N ALA A 201 -3.27 -15.43 10.08
CA ALA A 201 -3.97 -16.68 10.33
C ALA A 201 -4.47 -17.34 9.04
N LEU A 202 -4.22 -18.65 8.90
CA LEU A 202 -4.65 -19.42 7.73
C LEU A 202 -6.16 -19.68 7.75
N GLY A 203 -6.79 -19.77 6.57
CA GLY A 203 -8.18 -20.16 6.45
C GLY A 203 -8.76 -19.93 5.06
N GLY A 204 -9.96 -20.44 4.81
CA GLY A 204 -10.58 -20.35 3.48
C GLY A 204 -10.90 -18.94 2.98
N GLY A 205 -10.86 -17.93 3.86
CA GLY A 205 -10.99 -16.51 3.51
C GLY A 205 -9.65 -15.75 3.42
N ASN A 206 -8.53 -16.43 3.67
CA ASN A 206 -7.18 -15.87 3.66
C ASN A 206 -6.28 -16.71 2.73
N ILE A 207 -6.61 -16.69 1.43
CA ILE A 207 -5.90 -17.42 0.38
C ILE A 207 -5.43 -16.41 -0.65
N ASP A 208 -4.12 -16.18 -0.67
CA ASP A 208 -3.55 -15.16 -1.55
C ASP A 208 -3.27 -15.72 -2.94
N ARG A 209 -3.12 -14.81 -3.89
CA ARG A 209 -2.66 -15.11 -5.24
C ARG A 209 -1.41 -14.30 -5.54
N ILE A 210 -0.28 -14.99 -5.71
CA ILE A 210 0.95 -14.38 -6.21
C ILE A 210 0.96 -14.53 -7.72
N THR A 211 1.08 -13.41 -8.45
CA THR A 211 0.78 -13.39 -9.89
C THR A 211 1.98 -13.68 -10.79
N ASP A 212 3.20 -13.46 -10.30
CA ASP A 212 4.42 -13.40 -11.10
C ASP A 212 5.62 -14.10 -10.45
N PHE A 213 5.37 -14.97 -9.46
CA PHE A 213 6.42 -15.68 -8.73
C PHE A 213 7.48 -16.33 -9.63
N SER A 214 8.74 -15.95 -9.46
CA SER A 214 9.93 -16.54 -10.08
C SER A 214 10.63 -17.49 -9.12
N ALA A 215 10.64 -18.80 -9.43
CA ALA A 215 11.38 -19.80 -8.65
C ALA A 215 12.91 -19.63 -8.69
N VAL A 216 13.42 -18.66 -9.45
CA VAL A 216 14.86 -18.35 -9.52
C VAL A 216 15.20 -17.17 -8.63
N ASP A 217 14.28 -16.21 -8.50
CA ASP A 217 14.56 -14.91 -7.90
C ASP A 217 13.83 -14.72 -6.55
N ASP A 218 12.59 -15.22 -6.44
CA ASP A 218 11.70 -14.90 -5.34
C ASP A 218 11.76 -15.91 -4.19
N THR A 219 11.25 -15.50 -3.04
CA THR A 219 11.16 -16.34 -1.84
C THR A 219 9.80 -16.18 -1.18
N ILE A 220 9.23 -17.29 -0.71
CA ILE A 220 8.06 -17.29 0.17
C ILE A 220 8.55 -17.39 1.61
N ARG A 221 8.21 -16.39 2.43
CA ARG A 221 8.56 -16.34 3.85
C ARG A 221 7.37 -16.75 4.70
N LEU A 222 7.57 -17.70 5.60
CA LEU A 222 6.53 -18.31 6.42
C LEU A 222 6.81 -18.03 7.89
N ASP A 223 5.92 -17.32 8.57
CA ASP A 223 6.04 -17.04 10.02
C ASP A 223 5.89 -18.33 10.84
N ASP A 224 6.84 -18.63 11.73
CA ASP A 224 6.89 -19.89 12.48
C ASP A 224 5.75 -20.06 13.51
N LEU A 225 5.09 -18.97 13.91
CA LEU A 225 3.92 -19.01 14.78
C LEU A 225 2.67 -19.43 14.01
N VAL A 226 2.56 -19.04 12.74
CA VAL A 226 1.46 -19.44 11.85
C VAL A 226 1.71 -20.83 11.26
N PHE A 227 2.92 -21.05 10.75
CA PHE A 227 3.35 -22.28 10.10
C PHE A 227 4.14 -23.17 11.08
N SER A 228 3.49 -23.53 12.18
CA SER A 228 4.12 -24.24 13.30
C SER A 228 4.73 -25.61 12.93
N GLY A 229 5.71 -26.06 13.71
CA GLY A 229 6.33 -27.38 13.51
C GLY A 229 7.43 -27.42 12.44
N MET A 230 7.87 -26.25 11.96
CA MET A 230 9.07 -26.07 11.16
C MET A 230 10.13 -25.29 11.96
N ALA A 231 11.41 -25.51 11.66
CA ALA A 231 12.49 -24.73 12.25
C ALA A 231 12.69 -23.44 11.43
N THR A 232 12.97 -22.32 12.11
CA THR A 232 13.35 -21.05 11.49
C THR A 232 14.58 -21.22 10.59
N GLY A 233 14.61 -20.54 9.45
CA GLY A 233 15.65 -20.63 8.43
C GLY A 233 15.16 -21.22 7.13
N ALA A 234 16.09 -21.65 6.27
CA ALA A 234 15.74 -22.31 5.01
C ALA A 234 14.96 -23.60 5.27
N LEU A 235 13.87 -23.81 4.51
CA LEU A 235 13.07 -25.02 4.65
C LEU A 235 13.90 -26.26 4.26
N ALA A 236 13.90 -27.27 5.14
CA ALA A 236 14.58 -28.53 4.83
C ALA A 236 13.91 -29.22 3.63
N ALA A 237 14.70 -29.88 2.78
CA ALA A 237 14.18 -30.58 1.60
C ALA A 237 13.09 -31.63 1.93
N SER A 238 13.19 -32.29 3.09
CA SER A 238 12.18 -33.22 3.59
C SER A 238 10.86 -32.56 4.03
N GLY A 239 10.88 -31.24 4.23
CA GLY A 239 9.73 -30.43 4.62
C GLY A 239 8.85 -29.98 3.44
N PHE A 240 9.29 -30.23 2.21
CA PHE A 240 8.61 -29.77 1.00
C PHE A 240 8.28 -30.92 0.07
N VAL A 241 7.09 -30.88 -0.52
CA VAL A 241 6.74 -31.77 -1.64
C VAL A 241 5.99 -31.03 -2.72
N SER A 242 6.24 -31.42 -3.97
CA SER A 242 5.51 -30.94 -5.14
C SER A 242 4.93 -32.14 -5.89
N ASN A 243 3.63 -32.12 -6.17
CA ASN A 243 2.91 -33.20 -6.85
C ASN A 243 1.57 -32.73 -7.44
N LEU A 244 0.85 -33.61 -8.15
CA LEU A 244 -0.44 -33.32 -8.80
C LEU A 244 -1.68 -33.44 -7.89
N THR A 245 -1.51 -33.82 -6.63
CA THR A 245 -2.63 -34.14 -5.72
C THR A 245 -2.80 -33.11 -4.58
N GLY A 246 -1.79 -32.25 -4.42
CA GLY A 246 -1.66 -31.33 -3.29
C GLY A 246 -1.54 -32.01 -1.93
N ASN A 247 -1.33 -33.33 -1.85
CA ASN A 247 -1.21 -34.05 -0.58
C ASN A 247 0.24 -34.19 -0.13
N ALA A 248 0.46 -34.22 1.18
CA ALA A 248 1.69 -34.70 1.76
C ALA A 248 1.87 -36.21 1.49
N THR A 249 3.11 -36.65 1.31
CA THR A 249 3.45 -38.06 1.03
C THR A 249 4.40 -38.68 2.07
N ASP A 250 4.82 -37.91 3.06
CA ASP A 250 5.75 -38.30 4.13
C ASP A 250 5.51 -37.39 5.32
N VAL A 251 5.55 -37.95 6.53
CA VAL A 251 5.27 -37.28 7.81
C VAL A 251 6.07 -36.00 8.09
N LEU A 252 7.15 -35.74 7.34
CA LEU A 252 7.96 -34.52 7.44
C LEU A 252 7.50 -33.41 6.49
N HIS A 253 6.73 -33.70 5.43
CA HIS A 253 6.26 -32.67 4.52
C HIS A 253 5.35 -31.69 5.28
N ARG A 254 5.58 -30.40 5.10
CA ARG A 254 4.80 -29.32 5.73
C ARG A 254 4.26 -28.37 4.69
N VAL A 255 5.05 -28.08 3.66
CA VAL A 255 4.66 -27.23 2.54
C VAL A 255 4.45 -28.10 1.30
N ILE A 256 3.30 -27.94 0.66
CA ILE A 256 2.91 -28.73 -0.51
C ILE A 256 2.55 -27.80 -1.67
N TYR A 257 3.16 -28.02 -2.83
CA TYR A 257 2.81 -27.34 -4.08
C TYR A 257 2.09 -28.31 -5.04
N GLU A 258 0.84 -27.99 -5.36
CA GLU A 258 0.01 -28.71 -6.33
C GLU A 258 0.30 -28.20 -7.74
N THR A 259 1.04 -28.97 -8.54
CA THR A 259 1.69 -28.46 -9.76
C THR A 259 0.74 -28.15 -10.92
N ASP A 260 -0.43 -28.79 -10.98
CA ASP A 260 -1.42 -28.58 -12.04
C ASP A 260 -2.35 -27.39 -11.77
N THR A 261 -2.54 -27.01 -10.51
CA THR A 261 -3.39 -25.87 -10.12
C THR A 261 -2.61 -24.65 -9.63
N GLY A 262 -1.35 -24.82 -9.24
CA GLY A 262 -0.51 -23.79 -8.64
C GLY A 262 -0.79 -23.55 -7.15
N ARG A 263 -1.63 -24.36 -6.50
CA ARG A 263 -2.01 -24.15 -5.09
C ARG A 263 -0.89 -24.53 -4.13
N LEU A 264 -0.73 -23.72 -3.09
CA LEU A 264 0.15 -23.98 -1.96
C LEU A 264 -0.66 -24.33 -0.73
N PHE A 265 -0.26 -25.42 -0.08
CA PHE A 265 -0.88 -25.92 1.14
C PHE A 265 0.15 -26.02 2.26
N PHE A 266 -0.32 -25.78 3.47
CA PHE A 266 0.38 -26.12 4.69
C PHE A 266 -0.31 -27.33 5.34
N ASP A 267 0.46 -28.36 5.67
CA ASP A 267 0.02 -29.53 6.40
C ASP A 267 0.78 -29.61 7.73
N ALA A 268 0.08 -29.31 8.83
CA ALA A 268 0.70 -29.21 10.16
C ALA A 268 1.17 -30.57 10.70
N ASP A 269 0.49 -31.66 10.35
CA ASP A 269 0.90 -33.01 10.77
C ASP A 269 1.80 -33.70 9.75
N GLY A 270 1.71 -33.24 8.50
CA GLY A 270 2.52 -33.63 7.37
C GLY A 270 2.32 -35.03 6.87
N ASN A 271 1.43 -35.82 7.41
CA ASN A 271 1.27 -37.21 7.00
C ASN A 271 0.04 -37.43 6.12
N GLY A 272 -0.63 -36.35 5.70
CA GLY A 272 -1.84 -36.37 4.89
C GLY A 272 -3.06 -36.99 5.59
N SER A 273 -2.96 -37.32 6.88
CA SER A 273 -4.09 -37.79 7.69
C SER A 273 -4.88 -36.64 8.30
N GLY A 274 -4.25 -35.47 8.46
CA GLY A 274 -4.87 -34.21 8.84
C GLY A 274 -5.35 -33.39 7.65
N ALA A 275 -6.19 -32.39 7.92
CA ALA A 275 -6.63 -31.44 6.91
C ALA A 275 -5.52 -30.42 6.65
N ARG A 276 -4.90 -30.50 5.48
CA ARG A 276 -4.06 -29.41 4.93
C ARG A 276 -4.88 -28.14 4.75
N VAL A 277 -4.25 -26.99 4.88
CA VAL A 277 -4.87 -25.67 4.66
C VAL A 277 -4.22 -25.01 3.46
N GLN A 278 -5.02 -24.60 2.49
CA GLN A 278 -4.53 -23.77 1.39
C GLN A 278 -4.24 -22.37 1.93
N PHE A 279 -3.09 -21.80 1.58
CA PHE A 279 -2.73 -20.44 1.99
C PHE A 279 -2.40 -19.52 0.81
N ALA A 280 -2.02 -20.09 -0.34
CA ALA A 280 -1.73 -19.29 -1.52
C ALA A 280 -2.00 -20.05 -2.83
N THR A 281 -1.97 -19.30 -3.92
CA THR A 281 -1.98 -19.80 -5.30
C THR A 281 -0.92 -19.06 -6.11
N LEU A 282 -0.08 -19.81 -6.82
CA LEU A 282 0.90 -19.29 -7.79
C LEU A 282 0.45 -19.64 -9.22
N SER A 283 1.27 -19.31 -10.21
CA SER A 283 1.17 -19.93 -11.54
C SER A 283 1.37 -21.45 -11.44
N ALA A 284 0.63 -22.22 -12.25
CA ALA A 284 0.79 -23.67 -12.35
C ALA A 284 2.09 -24.04 -13.09
N GLY A 285 2.63 -25.23 -12.79
CA GLY A 285 3.80 -25.80 -13.47
C GLY A 285 5.16 -25.21 -13.09
N LEU A 286 5.24 -24.41 -12.02
CA LEU A 286 6.52 -23.90 -11.51
C LEU A 286 7.38 -25.05 -10.96
N THR A 287 8.69 -24.95 -11.15
CA THR A 287 9.66 -25.94 -10.63
C THR A 287 10.13 -25.56 -9.24
N LEU A 288 9.21 -25.51 -8.28
CA LEU A 288 9.53 -25.13 -6.91
C LEU A 288 10.35 -26.21 -6.18
N THR A 289 11.18 -25.77 -5.26
CA THR A 289 11.93 -26.59 -4.31
C THR A 289 11.82 -26.02 -2.90
N ALA A 290 12.33 -26.73 -1.89
CA ALA A 290 12.39 -26.20 -0.53
C ALA A 290 13.22 -24.91 -0.41
N ALA A 291 14.13 -24.63 -1.37
CA ALA A 291 14.94 -23.41 -1.36
C ALA A 291 14.14 -22.13 -1.63
N ASP A 292 12.94 -22.25 -2.21
CA ASP A 292 12.04 -21.12 -2.46
C ASP A 292 11.28 -20.69 -1.20
N PHE A 293 11.47 -21.40 -0.08
CA PHE A 293 10.78 -21.17 1.18
C PHE A 293 11.76 -20.88 2.31
N PHE A 294 11.43 -19.87 3.12
CA PHE A 294 12.21 -19.49 4.30
C PHE A 294 11.27 -19.28 5.49
N VAL A 295 11.53 -19.96 6.59
CA VAL A 295 10.74 -19.84 7.82
C VAL A 295 11.33 -18.72 8.68
N VAL A 296 10.52 -17.74 9.07
CA VAL A 296 10.93 -16.55 9.84
C VAL A 296 10.36 -16.53 11.24
#